data_AF-A0A183ESX1-F1
#
_entry.id   AF-A0A183ESX1-F1
#
_cell.length_a   1.000
_cell.length_b   1.000
_cell.length_c   1.000
_cell.angle_alpha   90.00
_cell.angle_beta   90.00
_cell.angle_gamma   90.00
#
_symmetry.space_group_name_H-M   'P 1'
#
loop_
_entity.id
_entity.type
_entity.pdbx_description
1 polymer ?
#
loop_
_entity_poly.entity_id
_entity_poly.type
_entity_poly.pdbx_seq_one_letter_code
_entity_poly.pdbx_strand_id
1 'polypeptide(L)'
;MLTCTLWVHYPRITERVGLDRQSLTGRVLLAVLEHDRNIAAVQEFTIAEMQDAVAVDICIQFSGNRTVSQSISSCNELRNKLLRLDCVRIAVVRFC
;
A
#
# COMPACT_ATOMS: atom_id res chain seq x y z
N MET A 1 -6.48 24.44 -11.34
CA MET A 1 -6.31 23.05 -10.84
C MET A 1 -5.10 23.03 -9.93
N LEU A 2 -5.30 22.94 -8.62
CA LEU A 2 -4.22 22.87 -7.62
C LEU A 2 -4.16 21.44 -7.12
N THR A 3 -3.20 20.67 -7.63
CA THR A 3 -2.88 19.33 -7.13
C THR A 3 -2.00 19.48 -5.89
N CYS A 4 -2.59 19.37 -4.71
CA CYS A 4 -1.84 19.27 -3.45
C CYS A 4 -1.13 17.91 -3.41
N THR A 5 0.12 17.85 -3.86
CA THR A 5 1.02 16.74 -3.56
C THR A 5 1.53 16.91 -2.13
N LEU A 6 0.90 16.20 -1.19
CA LEU A 6 1.34 16.14 0.20
C LEU A 6 2.60 15.26 0.27
N TRP A 7 3.77 15.88 0.11
CA TRP A 7 5.07 15.22 0.33
C TRP A 7 5.32 15.10 1.83
N VAL A 8 4.90 13.98 2.42
CA VAL A 8 5.25 13.66 3.81
C VAL A 8 6.68 13.14 3.83
N HIS A 9 7.64 14.04 4.07
CA HIS A 9 9.03 13.69 4.32
C HIS A 9 9.14 13.04 5.70
N TYR A 10 9.36 11.73 5.75
CA TYR A 10 9.70 11.04 6.99
C TYR A 10 11.21 11.14 7.27
N PRO A 11 11.63 11.52 8.50
CA PRO A 11 13.04 11.66 8.84
C PRO A 11 13.70 10.27 8.96
N ARG A 12 14.83 10.10 8.27
CA ARG A 12 15.67 8.90 8.33
C ARG A 12 16.68 9.02 9.49
N ILE A 13 16.47 8.30 10.59
CA ILE A 13 17.55 8.03 11.57
C ILE A 13 17.47 6.56 12.09
N THR A 14 18.54 5.85 11.73
CA THR A 14 19.17 4.60 12.22
C THR A 14 18.64 3.86 13.46
N GLU A 15 18.24 2.60 13.28
CA GLU A 15 18.86 1.38 13.86
C GLU A 15 18.31 0.15 13.10
N ARG A 16 19.20 -0.72 12.57
CA ARG A 16 18.82 -1.79 11.64
C ARG A 16 18.49 -3.09 12.40
N VAL A 17 17.21 -3.29 12.75
CA VAL A 17 16.64 -4.64 12.68
C VAL A 17 16.25 -4.82 11.22
N GLY A 18 17.14 -5.44 10.44
CA GLY A 18 16.96 -5.62 9.00
C GLY A 18 15.77 -6.52 8.72
N LEU A 19 14.55 -5.97 8.74
CA LEU A 19 13.42 -6.57 8.07
C LEU A 19 13.83 -6.74 6.61
N ASP A 20 13.97 -7.98 6.16
CA ASP A 20 14.34 -8.25 4.77
C ASP A 20 13.30 -7.61 3.84
N ARG A 21 13.70 -6.52 3.20
CA ARG A 21 12.84 -5.68 2.38
C ARG A 21 12.23 -6.47 1.24
N GLN A 22 12.92 -7.50 0.74
CA GLN A 22 12.41 -8.40 -0.30
C GLN A 22 11.26 -9.27 0.25
N SER A 23 11.44 -9.91 1.39
CA SER A 23 10.39 -10.67 2.07
C SER A 23 9.15 -9.83 2.40
N LEU A 24 9.34 -8.59 2.88
CA LEU A 24 8.23 -7.66 3.15
C LEU A 24 7.48 -7.25 1.88
N THR A 25 8.22 -6.88 0.83
CA THR A 25 7.65 -6.51 -0.46
C THR A 25 6.83 -7.65 -1.04
N GLY A 26 7.35 -8.87 -0.98
CA GLY A 26 6.64 -10.08 -1.42
C GLY A 26 5.34 -10.30 -0.65
N ARG A 27 5.37 -10.20 0.69
CA ARG A 27 4.17 -10.39 1.53
C ARG A 27 3.08 -9.36 1.24
N VAL A 28 3.47 -8.09 1.08
CA VAL A 28 2.53 -7.01 0.77
C VAL A 28 1.94 -7.22 -0.61
N LEU A 29 2.76 -7.46 -1.64
CA LEU A 29 2.28 -7.69 -3.00
C LEU A 29 1.38 -8.91 -3.11
N LEU A 30 1.72 -10.02 -2.43
CA LEU A 30 0.86 -11.21 -2.36
C LEU A 30 -0.50 -10.85 -1.76
N ALA A 31 -0.52 -10.12 -0.64
CA ALA A 31 -1.76 -9.68 -0.01
C ALA A 31 -2.61 -8.76 -0.91
N VAL A 32 -1.98 -7.94 -1.75
CA VAL A 32 -2.70 -7.13 -2.76
C VAL A 32 -3.31 -8.01 -3.84
N LEU A 33 -2.52 -8.91 -4.43
CA LEU A 33 -2.98 -9.76 -5.53
C LEU A 33 -4.08 -10.75 -5.10
N GLU A 34 -4.01 -11.25 -3.87
CA GLU A 34 -5.04 -12.13 -3.29
C GLU A 34 -6.29 -11.38 -2.80
N HIS A 35 -6.23 -10.04 -2.69
CA HIS A 35 -7.31 -9.27 -2.10
C HIS A 35 -8.58 -9.27 -2.95
N ASP A 36 -8.43 -9.01 -4.25
CA ASP A 36 -9.56 -8.86 -5.17
C ASP A 36 -9.15 -9.25 -6.60
N ARG A 37 -9.85 -10.24 -7.14
CA ARG A 37 -9.65 -10.76 -8.51
C ARG A 37 -9.86 -9.72 -9.62
N ASN A 38 -10.53 -8.61 -9.32
CA ASN A 38 -10.76 -7.54 -10.27
C ASN A 38 -9.63 -6.51 -10.29
N ILE A 39 -8.56 -6.69 -9.50
CA ILE A 39 -7.35 -5.87 -9.64
C ILE A 39 -6.67 -6.29 -10.94
N ALA A 40 -6.65 -5.38 -11.92
CA ALA A 40 -6.00 -5.58 -13.21
C ALA A 40 -4.48 -5.42 -13.11
N ALA A 41 -4.04 -4.42 -12.36
CA ALA A 41 -2.62 -4.08 -12.23
C ALA A 41 -2.34 -3.29 -10.94
N VAL A 42 -1.10 -3.36 -10.46
CA VAL A 42 -0.55 -2.42 -9.48
C VAL A 42 0.28 -1.41 -10.27
N GLN A 43 -0.15 -0.15 -10.32
CA GLN A 43 0.52 0.89 -11.11
C GLN A 43 1.68 1.54 -10.35
N GLU A 44 1.48 1.81 -9.07
CA GLU A 44 2.48 2.40 -8.20
C GLU A 44 2.58 1.57 -6.93
N PHE A 45 3.81 1.29 -6.51
CA PHE A 45 4.08 0.56 -5.28
C PHE A 45 5.33 1.12 -4.60
N THR A 46 5.13 1.72 -3.44
CA THR A 46 6.21 2.32 -2.65
C THR A 46 6.18 1.78 -1.23
N ILE A 47 7.34 1.33 -0.75
CA ILE A 47 7.57 1.02 0.65
C ILE A 47 8.61 1.99 1.20
N ALA A 48 8.23 2.72 2.23
CA ALA A 48 9.14 3.51 3.04
C ALA A 48 9.40 2.77 4.35
N GLU A 49 10.67 2.52 4.65
CA GLU A 49 11.10 1.97 5.94
C GLU A 49 11.05 3.06 7.01
N MET A 50 10.52 2.69 8.16
CA MET A 50 10.53 3.44 9.42
C MET A 50 11.35 2.62 10.43
N GLN A 51 11.68 3.19 11.60
CA GLN A 51 12.57 2.55 12.59
C GLN A 51 12.20 1.08 12.88
N ASP A 52 10.94 0.80 13.25
CA ASP A 52 10.48 -0.56 13.61
C ASP A 52 9.34 -1.07 12.71
N ALA A 53 9.07 -0.40 11.59
CA ALA A 53 7.91 -0.70 10.75
C ALA A 53 8.08 -0.20 9.31
N VAL A 54 7.09 -0.44 8.47
CA VAL A 54 7.01 0.11 7.12
C VAL A 54 5.74 0.91 6.90
N ALA A 55 5.87 1.93 6.06
CA ALA A 55 4.76 2.63 5.43
C ALA A 55 4.65 2.16 3.98
N VAL A 56 3.43 1.86 3.55
CA VAL A 56 3.13 1.34 2.22
C VAL A 56 2.17 2.29 1.51
N ASP A 57 2.50 2.67 0.28
CA ASP A 57 1.61 3.39 -0.65
C ASP A 57 1.45 2.58 -1.92
N ILE A 58 0.20 2.32 -2.32
CA ILE A 58 -0.15 1.48 -3.46
C ILE A 58 -1.22 2.20 -4.30
N CYS A 59 -0.98 2.36 -5.60
CA CYS A 59 -2.07 2.59 -6.56
C CYS A 59 -2.40 1.31 -7.32
N ILE A 60 -3.66 0.90 -7.25
CA ILE A 60 -4.19 -0.27 -7.96
C ILE A 60 -5.14 0.17 -9.06
N GLN A 61 -5.12 -0.55 -10.17
CA GLN A 61 -6.09 -0.40 -11.26
C GLN A 61 -7.07 -1.56 -11.22
N PHE A 62 -8.37 -1.26 -11.29
CA PHE A 62 -9.41 -2.28 -11.39
C PHE A 62 -9.82 -2.56 -12.84
N SER A 63 -10.17 -3.80 -13.13
CA SER A 63 -10.74 -4.22 -14.41
C SER A 63 -12.26 -4.04 -14.44
N GLY A 64 -12.80 -3.67 -15.60
CA GLY A 64 -14.23 -3.71 -15.90
C GLY A 64 -15.05 -2.53 -15.36
N ASN A 65 -16.37 -2.59 -15.55
CA ASN A 65 -17.30 -1.58 -15.06
C ASN A 65 -17.55 -1.77 -13.56
N ARG A 66 -16.70 -1.15 -12.75
CA ARG A 66 -16.85 -1.08 -11.29
C ARG A 66 -17.31 0.32 -10.89
N THR A 67 -18.20 0.42 -9.91
CA THR A 67 -18.60 1.74 -9.40
C THR A 67 -17.48 2.34 -8.54
N VAL A 68 -17.41 3.67 -8.50
CA VAL A 68 -16.47 4.40 -7.63
C VAL A 68 -16.61 3.95 -6.17
N SER A 69 -17.84 3.74 -5.70
CA SER A 69 -18.11 3.28 -4.33
C SER A 69 -17.55 1.88 -4.04
N GLN A 70 -17.66 0.95 -4.99
CA GLN A 70 -17.10 -0.39 -4.85
C GLN A 70 -15.58 -0.37 -4.85
N SER A 71 -14.95 0.46 -5.69
CA SER A 71 -13.50 0.66 -5.70
C SER A 71 -13.00 1.22 -4.37
N ILE A 72 -13.67 2.24 -3.83
CA ILE A 72 -13.36 2.81 -2.51
C ILE A 72 -13.48 1.75 -1.40
N SER A 73 -14.56 0.95 -1.40
CA SER A 73 -14.74 -0.11 -0.40
C SER A 73 -13.60 -1.13 -0.44
N SER A 74 -13.26 -1.62 -1.64
CA SER A 74 -12.16 -2.56 -1.83
C SER A 74 -10.81 -1.96 -1.38
N CYS A 75 -10.50 -0.72 -1.74
CA CYS A 75 -9.28 -0.06 -1.27
C CYS A 75 -9.22 0.06 0.26
N ASN A 76 -10.33 0.40 0.91
CA ASN A 76 -10.39 0.48 2.37
C ASN A 76 -10.22 -0.89 3.03
N GLU A 77 -10.82 -1.94 2.46
CA GLU A 77 -10.65 -3.31 2.94
C GLU A 77 -9.21 -3.78 2.76
N LEU A 78 -8.58 -3.49 1.63
CA LEU A 78 -7.17 -3.80 1.39
C LEU A 78 -6.26 -3.06 2.36
N ARG A 79 -6.47 -1.76 2.55
CA ARG A 79 -5.76 -0.96 3.55
C ARG A 79 -5.84 -1.59 4.93
N ASN A 80 -7.05 -1.98 5.35
CA ASN A 80 -7.25 -2.63 6.65
C ASN A 80 -6.57 -3.99 6.75
N LYS A 81 -6.52 -4.78 5.67
CA LYS A 81 -5.75 -6.04 5.62
C LYS A 81 -4.25 -5.77 5.77
N LEU A 82 -3.71 -4.76 5.07
CA LEU A 82 -2.29 -4.41 5.15
C LEU A 82 -1.91 -3.93 6.55
N LEU A 83 -2.73 -3.10 7.20
CA LEU A 83 -2.49 -2.63 8.57
C LEU A 83 -2.55 -3.74 9.65
N ARG A 84 -3.06 -4.93 9.32
CA ARG A 84 -3.03 -6.11 10.21
C ARG A 84 -1.71 -6.88 10.11
N LEU A 85 -0.85 -6.55 9.16
CA LEU A 85 0.50 -7.11 9.11
C LEU A 85 1.34 -6.44 10.19
N ASP A 86 1.98 -7.23 11.06
CA ASP A 86 2.74 -6.73 12.22
C ASP A 86 3.80 -5.67 11.87
N CYS A 87 4.29 -5.70 10.63
CA CYS A 87 5.31 -4.82 10.11
C CYS A 87 4.77 -3.52 9.46
N VAL A 88 3.47 -3.39 9.20
CA VAL A 88 2.91 -2.24 8.46
C VAL A 88 2.23 -1.27 9.43
N ARG A 89 2.83 -0.08 9.59
CA ARG A 89 2.29 0.97 10.46
C ARG A 89 1.33 1.90 9.74
N ILE A 90 1.61 2.15 8.47
CA ILE A 90 0.84 3.06 7.61
C ILE A 90 0.58 2.34 6.29
N ALA A 91 -0.66 2.34 5.85
CA ALA A 91 -1.06 1.84 4.54
C ALA A 91 -1.96 2.87 3.87
N VAL A 92 -1.52 3.33 2.70
CA VAL A 92 -2.27 4.18 1.78
C VAL A 92 -2.59 3.33 0.56
N VAL A 93 -3.86 3.21 0.24
CA VAL A 93 -4.33 2.45 -0.92
C VAL A 93 -5.23 3.37 -1.73
N ARG A 94 -4.86 3.58 -2.99
CA ARG A 94 -5.55 4.43 -3.95
C ARG A 94 -5.95 3.59 -5.15
N PHE A 95 -7.02 3.98 -5.83
CA PHE A 95 -7.35 3.40 -7.13
C PHE A 95 -7.12 4.43 -8.25
N CYS A 96 -6.53 3.90 -9.30
CA CYS A 96 -6.34 4.47 -10.62
C CYS A 96 -7.27 3.67 -11.58
#